data_AF-A0A1G2BAK2-F1
#
_entry.id   AF-A0A1G2BAK2-F1
#
_cell.length_a   1.000
_cell.length_b   1.000
_cell.length_c   1.000
_cell.angle_alpha   90.00
_cell.angle_beta   90.00
_cell.angle_gamma   90.00
#
_symmetry.space_group_name_H-M   'P 1'
#
loop_
_entity.id
_entity.type
_entity.pdbx_description
1 polymer ?
#
loop_
_entity_poly.entity_id
_entity_poly.type
_entity_poly.pdbx_seq_one_letter_code
_entity_poly.pdbx_strand_id
1 'polypeptide(L)'
;MDYFNTFFDNLSQATNPFSIMIVLLRSGIWIVFFPVFIWMCKEGWMDWVQGQFAGKRAKNSTLLAVDIPKAVLDQPQSMKAVEQIIANLHGQFWHPNFKEVWWDGVLQDKYALEIVSIDGYIQYFIHCANYNVEIVKGAIFAQYPDAEIVEVEDYTSSVPNQYPNKTHQLFGMEYTMVKPDVYPIKTYPYFEHQLTGMYIDPIASLLEVMSRLRTGEQMWLQIMITPQDVDVLKDAADAEKNKLLGKKKPVVLTWIDKFLHFPLHLLELVHESVFSTGLEYSQPAGESEGDEKGNFLNMTTGEKLTIEEIENKCSSLMFRWKCRFIYIAPYETYDMFRASGAITGVIRQFNFMNSLRWGPYTNTVKPLFYLKEWRRNYRRNHLISSYIGRSDYNGERFQYMSHVEIASMWHFPVDTVKAPLVSKAENKKAEPPVAVPMEQMDSYYENLENAAQVEIVEKQQTADNLAQAQAKLTPSPVIPAGRPKLPPPPPPPDAVNVRIPNQKTKLPPPPPQAPLNHNTAPLHSMPGLPPGVKPVSARRQPPVAPPPPNLPAE
;
A
#
# COMPACT_ATOMS: atom_id res chain seq x y z
N MET A 1 -58.28 -8.29 13.74
CA MET A 1 -58.54 -9.75 13.64
C MET A 1 -59.21 -10.11 12.32
N ASP A 2 -60.25 -9.40 11.88
CA ASP A 2 -61.00 -9.74 10.65
C ASP A 2 -60.17 -9.71 9.36
N TYR A 3 -59.23 -8.77 9.22
CA TYR A 3 -58.33 -8.72 8.06
C TYR A 3 -57.45 -9.97 7.92
N PHE A 4 -56.92 -10.48 9.03
CA PHE A 4 -56.07 -11.67 9.03
C PHE A 4 -56.87 -12.94 8.75
N ASN A 5 -58.07 -13.07 9.33
CA ASN A 5 -58.97 -14.20 9.04
C ASN A 5 -59.38 -14.20 7.57
N THR A 6 -59.76 -13.04 7.02
CA THR A 6 -60.10 -12.88 5.60
C THR A 6 -58.90 -13.14 4.68
N PHE A 7 -57.69 -12.79 5.11
CA PHE A 7 -56.45 -13.06 4.38
C PHE A 7 -56.16 -14.57 4.31
N PHE A 8 -56.23 -15.28 5.44
CA PHE A 8 -55.99 -16.73 5.48
C PHE A 8 -57.10 -17.53 4.76
N ASP A 9 -58.35 -17.07 4.82
CA ASP A 9 -59.45 -17.66 4.06
C ASP A 9 -59.26 -17.50 2.55
N ASN A 10 -58.87 -16.31 2.07
CA ASN A 10 -58.54 -16.09 0.66
C ASN A 10 -57.29 -16.85 0.20
N LEU A 11 -56.31 -17.06 1.09
CA LEU A 11 -55.11 -17.83 0.80
C LEU A 11 -55.41 -19.33 0.68
N SER A 12 -56.30 -19.85 1.54
CA SER A 12 -56.71 -21.26 1.53
C SER A 12 -57.64 -21.63 0.36
N GLN A 13 -58.39 -20.66 -0.16
CA GLN A 13 -59.27 -20.84 -1.33
C GLN A 13 -58.53 -20.71 -2.68
N ALA A 14 -57.30 -20.19 -2.69
CA ALA A 14 -56.54 -19.98 -3.92
C ALA A 14 -55.99 -21.32 -4.46
N THR A 15 -56.55 -21.80 -5.57
CA THR A 15 -56.23 -23.11 -6.16
C THR A 15 -54.99 -23.09 -7.08
N ASN A 16 -54.60 -21.91 -7.59
CA ASN A 16 -53.48 -21.72 -8.52
C ASN A 16 -52.33 -20.91 -7.88
N PRO A 17 -51.06 -21.22 -8.20
CA PRO A 17 -49.91 -20.49 -7.65
C PRO A 17 -49.92 -18.98 -8.00
N PHE A 18 -50.47 -18.61 -9.16
CA PHE A 18 -50.61 -17.22 -9.58
C PHE A 18 -51.69 -16.46 -8.79
N SER A 19 -52.80 -17.11 -8.40
CA SER A 19 -53.81 -16.48 -7.54
C SER A 19 -53.29 -16.25 -6.12
N ILE A 20 -52.49 -17.17 -5.59
CA ILE A 20 -51.80 -17.01 -4.30
C ILE A 20 -50.89 -15.79 -4.35
N MET A 21 -50.10 -15.64 -5.43
CA MET A 21 -49.22 -14.48 -5.62
C MET A 21 -49.99 -13.14 -5.67
N ILE A 22 -51.14 -13.09 -6.35
CA ILE A 22 -51.99 -11.87 -6.42
C ILE A 22 -52.58 -11.53 -5.05
N VAL A 23 -53.03 -12.53 -4.28
CA VAL A 23 -53.54 -12.33 -2.91
C VAL A 23 -52.43 -11.83 -1.98
N LEU A 24 -51.22 -12.39 -2.07
CA LEU A 24 -50.04 -11.93 -1.32
C LEU A 24 -49.60 -10.50 -1.71
N LEU A 25 -49.71 -10.13 -2.98
CA LEU A 25 -49.39 -8.78 -3.45
C LEU A 25 -50.44 -7.77 -2.97
N ARG A 26 -51.72 -8.13 -3.00
CA ARG A 26 -52.83 -7.28 -2.55
C ARG A 26 -52.89 -7.14 -1.03
N SER A 27 -52.42 -8.13 -0.28
CA SER A 27 -52.41 -8.12 1.19
C SER A 27 -51.30 -7.25 1.80
N GLY A 28 -50.51 -6.55 0.98
CA GLY A 28 -49.48 -5.64 1.48
C GLY A 28 -48.24 -6.33 2.07
N ILE A 29 -48.10 -7.65 1.92
CA ILE A 29 -46.92 -8.41 2.40
C ILE A 29 -45.63 -7.91 1.74
N TRP A 30 -45.71 -7.37 0.52
CA TRP A 30 -44.56 -6.75 -0.14
C TRP A 30 -43.99 -5.55 0.63
N ILE A 31 -44.77 -4.87 1.48
CA ILE A 31 -44.28 -3.75 2.32
C ILE A 31 -43.26 -4.24 3.35
N VAL A 32 -43.37 -5.48 3.82
CA VAL A 32 -42.40 -6.09 4.75
C VAL A 32 -41.12 -6.48 4.02
N PHE A 33 -41.21 -6.88 2.74
CA PHE A 33 -40.05 -7.24 1.92
C PHE A 33 -39.38 -6.04 1.26
N PHE A 34 -40.08 -4.92 1.09
CA PHE A 34 -39.56 -3.72 0.43
C PHE A 34 -38.31 -3.12 1.10
N PRO A 35 -38.19 -3.03 2.43
CA PRO A 35 -36.98 -2.58 3.11
C PRO A 35 -35.80 -3.54 2.90
N VAL A 36 -36.07 -4.85 2.94
CA VAL A 36 -35.06 -5.89 2.66
C VAL A 36 -34.59 -5.78 1.21
N PHE A 37 -35.51 -5.50 0.28
CA PHE A 37 -35.19 -5.27 -1.12
C PHE A 37 -34.35 -4.01 -1.33
N ILE A 38 -34.69 -2.87 -0.69
CA ILE A 38 -33.87 -1.65 -0.73
C ILE A 38 -32.48 -1.93 -0.17
N TRP A 39 -32.39 -2.62 0.97
CA TRP A 39 -31.10 -3.01 1.55
C TRP A 39 -30.30 -3.87 0.58
N MET A 40 -30.91 -4.88 -0.05
CA MET A 40 -30.23 -5.74 -1.02
C MET A 40 -29.78 -4.99 -2.28
N CYS A 41 -30.60 -4.07 -2.80
CA CYS A 41 -30.23 -3.19 -3.91
C CYS A 41 -29.10 -2.24 -3.53
N LYS A 42 -29.13 -1.69 -2.30
CA LYS A 42 -28.09 -0.83 -1.76
C LYS A 42 -26.76 -1.59 -1.62
N GLU A 43 -26.76 -2.75 -0.97
CA GLU A 43 -25.54 -3.57 -0.84
C GLU A 43 -25.01 -4.01 -2.22
N GLY A 44 -25.90 -4.46 -3.12
CA GLY A 44 -25.51 -4.85 -4.48
C GLY A 44 -24.96 -3.68 -5.32
N TRP A 45 -25.52 -2.49 -5.17
CA TRP A 45 -24.99 -1.26 -5.78
C TRP A 45 -23.61 -0.92 -5.22
N MET A 46 -23.46 -0.90 -3.90
CA MET A 46 -22.19 -0.58 -3.24
C MET A 46 -21.09 -1.57 -3.64
N ASP A 47 -21.37 -2.88 -3.61
CA ASP A 47 -20.43 -3.92 -4.03
C ASP A 47 -20.02 -3.76 -5.50
N TRP A 48 -20.96 -3.39 -6.38
CA TRP A 48 -20.67 -3.16 -7.79
C TRP A 48 -19.74 -1.94 -7.99
N VAL A 49 -20.09 -0.78 -7.43
CA VAL A 49 -19.30 0.45 -7.62
C VAL A 49 -17.92 0.30 -6.97
N GLN A 50 -17.85 -0.21 -5.74
CA GLN A 50 -16.58 -0.45 -5.04
C GLN A 50 -15.73 -1.51 -5.75
N GLY A 51 -16.35 -2.53 -6.35
CA GLY A 51 -15.67 -3.53 -7.17
C GLY A 51 -15.01 -2.92 -8.41
N GLN A 52 -15.70 -2.00 -9.09
CA GLN A 52 -15.13 -1.25 -10.23
C GLN A 52 -13.94 -0.40 -9.79
N PHE A 53 -14.05 0.30 -8.67
CA PHE A 53 -12.98 1.12 -8.12
C PHE A 53 -11.77 0.26 -7.72
N ALA A 54 -11.98 -0.82 -6.97
CA ALA A 54 -10.94 -1.76 -6.56
C ALA A 54 -10.22 -2.38 -7.76
N GLY A 55 -10.95 -2.74 -8.82
CA GLY A 55 -10.38 -3.26 -10.06
C GLY A 55 -9.50 -2.24 -10.80
N LYS A 56 -9.87 -0.95 -10.80
CA LYS A 56 -9.03 0.13 -11.35
C LYS A 56 -7.77 0.32 -10.52
N ARG A 57 -7.87 0.27 -9.19
CA ARG A 57 -6.73 0.40 -8.27
C ARG A 57 -5.75 -0.76 -8.36
N ALA A 58 -6.24 -1.99 -8.50
CA ALA A 58 -5.40 -3.18 -8.65
C ALA A 58 -4.46 -3.12 -9.88
N LYS A 59 -4.86 -2.40 -10.94
CA LYS A 59 -4.01 -2.17 -12.12
C LYS A 59 -2.92 -1.12 -11.89
N ASN A 60 -3.13 -0.23 -10.92
CA ASN A 60 -2.27 0.91 -10.62
C ASN A 60 -1.55 0.73 -9.28
N SER A 61 -1.09 -0.49 -9.01
CA SER A 61 -0.36 -0.83 -7.80
C SER A 61 1.01 -1.41 -8.10
N THR A 62 1.96 -1.15 -7.21
CA THR A 62 3.34 -1.63 -7.30
C THR A 62 3.70 -2.44 -6.06
N LEU A 63 4.52 -3.47 -6.25
CA LEU A 63 5.12 -4.26 -5.18
C LEU A 63 6.58 -3.81 -4.98
N LEU A 64 6.92 -3.46 -3.75
CA LEU A 64 8.26 -3.03 -3.36
C LEU A 64 8.90 -4.12 -2.51
N ALA A 65 10.06 -4.62 -2.93
CA ALA A 65 10.96 -5.42 -2.11
C ALA A 65 11.79 -4.49 -1.23
N VAL A 66 11.84 -4.75 0.08
CA VAL A 66 12.60 -3.95 1.05
C VAL A 66 13.68 -4.82 1.66
N ASP A 67 14.94 -4.41 1.50
CA ASP A 67 16.11 -5.04 2.07
C ASP A 67 16.81 -4.07 3.02
N ILE A 68 17.01 -4.48 4.28
CA ILE A 68 17.67 -3.65 5.29
C ILE A 68 19.08 -4.19 5.56
N PRO A 69 20.11 -3.32 5.57
CA PRO A 69 21.47 -3.73 5.86
C PRO A 69 21.63 -4.16 7.33
N LYS A 70 22.50 -5.15 7.54
CA LYS A 70 22.73 -5.79 8.85
C LYS A 70 23.12 -4.80 9.95
N ALA A 71 23.97 -3.83 9.63
CA ALA A 71 24.50 -2.86 10.58
C ALA A 71 23.43 -1.99 11.26
N VAL A 72 22.24 -1.84 10.66
CA VAL A 72 21.14 -1.05 11.24
C VAL A 72 20.22 -1.91 12.11
N LEU A 73 20.20 -3.24 11.89
CA LEU A 73 19.40 -4.19 12.67
C LEU A 73 19.96 -4.43 14.08
N ASP A 74 21.21 -4.04 14.33
CA ASP A 74 21.86 -4.12 15.66
C ASP A 74 21.35 -3.05 16.64
N GLN A 75 20.58 -2.07 16.16
CA GLN A 75 20.08 -0.99 17.00
C GLN A 75 18.77 -1.37 17.71
N PRO A 76 18.64 -1.11 19.03
CA PRO A 76 17.43 -1.40 19.80
C PRO A 76 16.19 -0.60 19.36
N GLN A 77 16.33 0.30 18.39
CA GLN A 77 15.26 1.17 17.90
C GLN A 77 14.51 0.60 16.68
N SER A 78 14.84 -0.60 16.21
CA SER A 78 14.27 -1.17 14.97
C SER A 78 12.72 -1.21 14.98
N MET A 79 12.08 -1.52 16.11
CA MET A 79 10.61 -1.58 16.15
C MET A 79 9.93 -0.22 16.27
N LYS A 80 10.53 0.69 17.05
CA LYS A 80 10.09 2.08 17.13
C LYS A 80 10.20 2.76 15.76
N ALA A 81 11.25 2.45 15.01
CA ALA A 81 11.39 2.85 13.62
C ALA A 81 10.23 2.33 12.76
N VAL A 82 9.88 1.04 12.86
CA VAL A 82 8.74 0.47 12.12
C VAL A 82 7.40 1.06 12.55
N GLU A 83 7.19 1.31 13.84
CA GLU A 83 6.03 2.04 14.36
C GLU A 83 5.89 3.41 13.70
N GLN A 84 7.00 4.16 13.60
CA GLN A 84 7.02 5.46 12.94
C GLN A 84 6.77 5.35 11.42
N ILE A 85 7.27 4.30 10.76
CA ILE A 85 6.95 4.02 9.34
C ILE A 85 5.43 3.85 9.18
N ILE A 86 4.81 3.00 10.00
CA ILE A 86 3.37 2.74 9.92
C ILE A 86 2.58 4.01 10.28
N ALA A 87 3.02 4.79 11.27
CA ALA A 87 2.42 6.07 11.60
C ALA A 87 2.47 7.05 10.41
N ASN A 88 3.59 7.11 9.68
CA ASN A 88 3.71 7.95 8.48
C ASN A 88 2.75 7.49 7.36
N LEU A 89 2.48 6.18 7.23
CA LEU A 89 1.49 5.66 6.28
C LEU A 89 0.05 6.07 6.63
N HIS A 90 -0.23 6.35 7.91
CA HIS A 90 -1.54 6.85 8.34
C HIS A 90 -1.85 8.23 7.76
N GLY A 91 -0.82 9.04 7.48
CA GLY A 91 -0.97 10.39 6.93
C GLY A 91 -1.66 10.48 5.56
N GLN A 92 -1.86 9.35 4.88
CA GLN A 92 -2.66 9.26 3.65
C GLN A 92 -4.16 9.07 3.91
N PHE A 93 -4.60 9.16 5.15
CA PHE A 93 -6.02 9.11 5.49
C PHE A 93 -6.75 10.40 5.05
N TRP A 94 -7.86 10.23 4.34
CA TRP A 94 -8.70 11.35 3.89
C TRP A 94 -10.18 10.95 3.89
N HIS A 95 -11.12 11.83 4.25
CA HIS A 95 -12.54 11.47 4.26
C HIS A 95 -13.18 11.61 2.88
N PRO A 96 -13.69 10.53 2.26
CA PRO A 96 -14.40 10.64 0.99
C PRO A 96 -15.77 11.28 1.15
N ASN A 97 -16.16 12.07 0.15
CA ASN A 97 -17.46 12.72 0.11
C ASN A 97 -18.59 11.71 -0.13
N PHE A 98 -19.83 12.05 0.23
CA PHE A 98 -21.00 11.18 0.00
C PHE A 98 -21.12 10.75 -1.46
N LYS A 99 -20.91 11.67 -2.41
CA LYS A 99 -20.93 11.35 -3.84
C LYS A 99 -19.83 10.34 -4.22
N GLU A 100 -18.62 10.54 -3.72
CA GLU A 100 -17.48 9.67 -4.01
C GLU A 100 -17.68 8.26 -3.44
N VAL A 101 -18.27 8.15 -2.26
CA VAL A 101 -18.59 6.86 -1.64
C VAL A 101 -19.67 6.12 -2.42
N TRP A 102 -20.77 6.82 -2.77
CA TRP A 102 -21.96 6.17 -3.32
C TRP A 102 -21.99 6.06 -4.85
N TRP A 103 -21.39 6.98 -5.60
CA TRP A 103 -21.38 6.95 -7.07
C TRP A 103 -20.04 6.52 -7.65
N ASP A 104 -18.93 6.95 -7.07
CA ASP A 104 -17.59 6.61 -7.56
C ASP A 104 -17.00 5.38 -6.85
N GLY A 105 -17.59 4.97 -5.72
CA GLY A 105 -17.20 3.80 -4.92
C GLY A 105 -15.80 3.93 -4.34
N VAL A 106 -15.39 5.17 -4.04
CA VAL A 106 -14.03 5.44 -3.59
C VAL A 106 -13.81 4.78 -2.24
N LEU A 107 -12.80 3.91 -2.20
CA LEU A 107 -12.31 3.26 -1.01
C LEU A 107 -10.99 3.88 -0.58
N GLN A 108 -10.74 3.81 0.72
CA GLN A 108 -9.44 4.17 1.27
C GLN A 108 -8.32 3.31 0.70
N ASP A 109 -7.16 3.92 0.55
CA ASP A 109 -5.99 3.23 0.06
C ASP A 109 -5.44 2.31 1.14
N LYS A 110 -5.10 1.10 0.70
CA LYS A 110 -4.59 0.03 1.54
C LYS A 110 -3.14 -0.23 1.21
N TYR A 111 -2.42 -0.70 2.22
CA TYR A 111 -1.06 -1.22 2.10
C TYR A 111 -1.09 -2.70 2.47
N ALA A 112 -0.38 -3.54 1.71
CA ALA A 112 -0.15 -4.93 2.11
C ALA A 112 1.30 -5.07 2.56
N LEU A 113 1.50 -5.33 3.85
CA LEU A 113 2.78 -5.65 4.44
C LEU A 113 2.97 -7.16 4.40
N GLU A 114 3.95 -7.65 3.66
CA GLU A 114 4.11 -9.08 3.39
C GLU A 114 5.49 -9.57 3.86
N ILE A 115 5.50 -10.77 4.46
CA ILE A 115 6.71 -11.54 4.76
C ILE A 115 6.58 -12.84 3.98
N VAL A 116 7.47 -13.02 3.02
CA VAL A 116 7.37 -14.10 2.03
C VAL A 116 8.63 -14.92 2.08
N SER A 117 8.47 -16.23 2.15
CA SER A 117 9.57 -17.18 2.04
C SER A 117 9.34 -18.11 0.86
N ILE A 118 10.30 -18.16 -0.06
CA ILE A 118 10.31 -19.04 -1.22
C ILE A 118 11.62 -19.83 -1.17
N ASP A 119 11.53 -21.16 -1.12
CA ASP A 119 12.71 -22.05 -1.04
C ASP A 119 13.65 -21.73 0.14
N GLY A 120 13.12 -21.13 1.20
CA GLY A 120 13.90 -20.71 2.38
C GLY A 120 14.43 -19.28 2.33
N TYR A 121 14.37 -18.60 1.18
CA TYR A 121 14.75 -17.19 1.06
C TYR A 121 13.63 -16.29 1.56
N ILE A 122 13.91 -15.49 2.58
CA ILE A 122 12.91 -14.60 3.20
C ILE A 122 13.08 -13.19 2.63
N GLN A 123 12.00 -12.64 2.13
CA GLN A 123 11.90 -11.28 1.61
C GLN A 123 10.73 -10.54 2.23
N TYR A 124 10.95 -9.26 2.54
CA TYR A 124 9.90 -8.34 2.95
C TYR A 124 9.38 -7.58 1.74
N PHE A 125 8.05 -7.53 1.61
CA PHE A 125 7.40 -6.76 0.56
C PHE A 125 6.37 -5.78 1.12
N ILE A 126 6.23 -4.65 0.43
CA ILE A 126 5.16 -3.68 0.65
C ILE A 126 4.45 -3.45 -0.67
N HIS A 127 3.15 -3.75 -0.69
CA HIS A 127 2.27 -3.44 -1.81
C HIS A 127 1.56 -2.12 -1.55
N CYS A 128 1.59 -1.22 -2.51
CA CYS A 128 0.92 0.08 -2.42
C CYS A 128 0.46 0.57 -3.80
N ALA A 129 -0.38 1.61 -3.81
CA ALA A 129 -0.77 2.27 -5.04
C ALA A 129 0.40 3.08 -5.63
N ASN A 130 0.46 3.21 -6.97
CA ASN A 130 1.59 3.83 -7.68
C ASN A 130 2.00 5.23 -7.20
N TYR A 131 1.03 6.06 -6.77
CA TYR A 131 1.31 7.41 -6.28
C TYR A 131 1.78 7.44 -4.82
N ASN A 132 1.52 6.38 -4.04
CA ASN A 132 2.01 6.25 -2.67
C ASN A 132 3.41 5.64 -2.59
N VAL A 133 4.00 5.21 -3.72
CA VAL A 133 5.34 4.60 -3.77
C VAL A 133 6.40 5.53 -3.16
N GLU A 134 6.38 6.81 -3.51
CA GLU A 134 7.35 7.79 -2.99
C GLU A 134 7.14 8.09 -1.49
N ILE A 135 5.89 8.04 -1.02
CA ILE A 135 5.56 8.20 0.40
C ILE A 135 6.08 6.99 1.20
N VAL A 136 5.87 5.77 0.69
CA VAL A 136 6.36 4.54 1.32
C VAL A 136 7.89 4.52 1.34
N LYS A 137 8.55 4.83 0.21
CA LYS A 137 10.01 4.94 0.13
C LYS A 137 10.53 5.98 1.12
N GLY A 138 9.95 7.18 1.13
CA GLY A 138 10.33 8.26 2.04
C GLY A 138 10.15 7.89 3.52
N ALA A 139 9.05 7.22 3.87
CA ALA A 139 8.81 6.76 5.24
C ALA A 139 9.88 5.75 5.70
N ILE A 140 10.26 4.80 4.83
CA ILE A 140 11.30 3.82 5.13
C ILE A 140 12.67 4.50 5.22
N PHE A 141 13.04 5.32 4.24
CA PHE A 141 14.34 6.03 4.22
C PHE A 141 14.53 6.97 5.41
N ALA A 142 13.44 7.53 5.95
CA ALA A 142 13.51 8.38 7.15
C ALA A 142 14.00 7.62 8.39
N GLN A 143 13.73 6.31 8.48
CA GLN A 143 14.13 5.47 9.59
C GLN A 143 15.34 4.57 9.26
N TYR A 144 15.44 4.17 8.00
CA TYR A 144 16.49 3.32 7.45
C TYR A 144 17.09 3.97 6.19
N PRO A 145 18.01 4.94 6.34
CA PRO A 145 18.60 5.67 5.20
C PRO A 145 19.33 4.75 4.23
N ASP A 146 19.94 3.68 4.74
CA ASP A 146 20.73 2.72 3.97
C ASP A 146 19.88 1.53 3.42
N ALA A 147 18.54 1.59 3.51
CA ALA A 147 17.68 0.52 3.00
C ALA A 147 17.72 0.43 1.46
N GLU A 148 17.71 -0.78 0.91
CA GLU A 148 17.56 -0.99 -0.52
C GLU A 148 16.09 -1.32 -0.84
N ILE A 149 15.45 -0.48 -1.66
CA ILE A 149 14.05 -0.65 -2.05
C ILE A 149 13.98 -0.84 -3.56
N VAL A 150 13.45 -1.99 -3.99
CA VAL A 150 13.39 -2.37 -5.41
C VAL A 150 11.95 -2.67 -5.82
N GLU A 151 11.52 -2.13 -6.95
CA GLU A 151 10.23 -2.47 -7.56
C GLU A 151 10.32 -3.85 -8.24
N VAL A 152 9.43 -4.76 -7.87
CA VAL A 152 9.46 -6.16 -8.31
C VAL A 152 8.14 -6.59 -8.93
N GLU A 153 8.22 -7.60 -9.80
CA GLU A 153 7.03 -8.29 -10.30
C GLU A 153 6.34 -9.10 -9.18
N ASP A 154 5.02 -9.27 -9.30
CA ASP A 154 4.23 -9.97 -8.28
C ASP A 154 4.57 -11.47 -8.27
N TYR A 155 5.23 -11.91 -7.21
CA TYR A 155 5.68 -13.29 -7.00
C TYR A 155 4.52 -14.29 -7.00
N THR A 156 3.30 -13.85 -6.71
CA THR A 156 2.11 -14.72 -6.67
C THR A 156 1.78 -15.35 -8.02
N SER A 157 2.29 -14.78 -9.12
CA SER A 157 2.12 -15.31 -10.49
C SER A 157 2.75 -16.69 -10.71
N SER A 158 3.71 -17.07 -9.84
CA SER A 158 4.41 -18.37 -9.91
C SER A 158 3.56 -19.55 -9.40
N VAL A 159 2.44 -19.28 -8.74
CA VAL A 159 1.61 -20.26 -8.04
C VAL A 159 0.27 -20.45 -8.75
N PRO A 160 -0.31 -21.67 -8.73
CA PRO A 160 -1.64 -21.88 -9.29
C PRO A 160 -2.76 -21.15 -8.54
N ASN A 161 -3.64 -20.51 -9.30
CA ASN A 161 -4.79 -19.75 -8.79
C ASN A 161 -6.05 -20.60 -8.55
N GLN A 162 -6.04 -21.87 -8.95
CA GLN A 162 -7.18 -22.78 -8.83
C GLN A 162 -6.76 -24.09 -8.18
N TYR A 163 -7.58 -24.52 -7.23
CA TYR A 163 -7.49 -25.73 -6.45
C TYR A 163 -8.81 -26.52 -6.58
N PRO A 164 -8.74 -27.85 -6.75
CA PRO A 164 -7.56 -28.69 -6.65
C PRO A 164 -6.64 -28.57 -7.88
N ASN A 165 -5.33 -28.55 -7.64
CA ASN A 165 -4.31 -28.60 -8.69
C ASN A 165 -3.65 -29.98 -8.67
N LYS A 166 -3.01 -30.41 -9.77
CA LYS A 166 -2.26 -31.67 -9.82
C LYS A 166 -0.88 -31.57 -9.17
N THR A 167 -0.27 -30.38 -9.12
CA THR A 167 1.13 -30.23 -8.71
C THR A 167 1.27 -29.75 -7.27
N HIS A 168 0.42 -28.81 -6.84
CA HIS A 168 0.57 -28.06 -5.58
C HIS A 168 -0.66 -28.19 -4.70
N GLN A 169 -0.42 -28.25 -3.39
CA GLN A 169 -1.45 -28.17 -2.37
C GLN A 169 -1.30 -26.89 -1.55
N LEU A 170 -2.44 -26.27 -1.23
CA LEU A 170 -2.51 -25.06 -0.42
C LEU A 170 -3.12 -25.35 0.95
N PHE A 171 -2.42 -24.88 1.98
CA PHE A 171 -2.96 -24.60 3.30
C PHE A 171 -3.01 -23.08 3.49
N GLY A 172 -4.04 -22.62 4.16
CA GLY A 172 -4.11 -21.22 4.54
C GLY A 172 -5.31 -20.91 5.40
N MET A 173 -5.26 -19.72 5.98
CA MET A 173 -6.24 -19.20 6.92
C MET A 173 -6.10 -17.69 7.04
N GLU A 174 -7.16 -17.04 7.50
CA GLU A 174 -7.10 -15.67 7.98
C GLU A 174 -7.19 -15.67 9.50
N TYR A 175 -6.58 -14.68 10.14
CA TYR A 175 -6.66 -14.47 11.58
C TYR A 175 -7.78 -13.50 11.93
N THR A 176 -8.48 -13.81 13.03
CA THR A 176 -9.49 -12.94 13.60
C THR A 176 -9.35 -12.88 15.12
N MET A 177 -9.63 -11.74 15.73
CA MET A 177 -9.63 -11.57 17.18
C MET A 177 -10.82 -12.29 17.81
N VAL A 178 -10.61 -12.79 19.02
CA VAL A 178 -11.64 -13.52 19.77
C VAL A 178 -12.63 -12.57 20.44
N LYS A 179 -12.12 -11.49 21.05
CA LYS A 179 -12.89 -10.44 21.72
C LYS A 179 -13.09 -9.23 20.81
N PRO A 180 -13.98 -8.27 21.16
CA PRO A 180 -14.14 -7.03 20.43
C PRO A 180 -12.81 -6.31 20.16
N ASP A 181 -12.75 -5.58 19.05
CA ASP A 181 -11.52 -4.96 18.54
C ASP A 181 -10.93 -3.90 19.48
N VAL A 182 -11.72 -3.44 20.45
CA VAL A 182 -11.34 -2.51 21.52
C VAL A 182 -10.22 -3.08 22.41
N TYR A 183 -10.20 -4.40 22.63
CA TYR A 183 -9.18 -5.02 23.47
C TYR A 183 -7.84 -5.13 22.72
N PRO A 184 -6.73 -4.70 23.32
CA PRO A 184 -5.43 -4.78 22.68
C PRO A 184 -4.83 -6.18 22.67
N ILE A 185 -3.97 -6.42 21.70
CA ILE A 185 -3.01 -7.54 21.68
C ILE A 185 -1.70 -7.11 22.36
N LYS A 186 -0.82 -8.07 22.64
CA LYS A 186 0.48 -7.77 23.23
C LYS A 186 1.34 -6.96 22.24
N THR A 187 1.76 -5.77 22.63
CA THR A 187 2.61 -4.88 21.83
C THR A 187 4.10 -5.08 22.14
N TYR A 188 4.99 -4.61 21.27
CA TYR A 188 6.43 -4.76 21.39
C TYR A 188 7.03 -4.24 22.72
N PRO A 189 6.51 -3.17 23.37
CA PRO A 189 7.04 -2.74 24.67
C PRO A 189 6.91 -3.82 25.76
N TYR A 190 5.94 -4.75 25.64
CA TYR A 190 5.81 -5.89 26.54
C TYR A 190 6.78 -7.04 26.27
N PHE A 191 7.56 -6.98 25.19
CA PHE A 191 8.62 -7.92 24.85
C PHE A 191 10.02 -7.38 25.18
N GLU A 192 10.12 -6.11 25.57
CA GLU A 192 11.33 -5.49 26.12
C GLU A 192 11.46 -5.85 27.61
N HIS A 193 12.60 -6.44 27.99
CA HIS A 193 12.87 -6.69 29.41
C HIS A 193 13.27 -5.38 30.10
N GLN A 194 12.38 -4.86 30.95
CA GLN A 194 12.48 -3.52 31.59
C GLN A 194 13.81 -3.24 32.31
N LEU A 195 14.51 -4.27 32.81
CA LEU A 195 15.75 -4.12 33.58
C LEU A 195 17.03 -4.24 32.75
N THR A 196 16.99 -5.01 31.65
CA THR A 196 18.19 -5.32 30.86
C THR A 196 18.18 -4.64 29.50
N GLY A 197 17.04 -4.08 29.08
CA GLY A 197 16.83 -3.56 27.73
C GLY A 197 16.97 -4.63 26.64
N MET A 198 17.06 -5.91 27.03
CA MET A 198 17.17 -7.02 26.09
C MET A 198 15.80 -7.28 25.50
N TYR A 199 15.73 -7.27 24.18
CA TYR A 199 14.53 -7.50 23.43
C TYR A 199 14.46 -8.95 22.94
N ILE A 200 13.30 -9.59 23.12
CA ILE A 200 13.01 -10.91 22.54
C ILE A 200 12.05 -10.72 21.38
N ASP A 201 12.52 -11.02 20.17
CA ASP A 201 11.74 -10.86 18.96
C ASP A 201 10.64 -11.95 18.84
N PRO A 202 9.34 -11.57 18.82
CA PRO A 202 8.24 -12.52 18.74
C PRO A 202 8.12 -13.23 17.38
N ILE A 203 8.59 -12.64 16.27
CA ILE A 203 8.53 -13.27 14.94
C ILE A 203 9.79 -14.08 14.61
N ALA A 204 10.82 -14.06 15.46
CA ALA A 204 12.05 -14.84 15.27
C ALA A 204 11.78 -16.33 14.97
N SER A 205 10.85 -16.91 15.74
CA SER A 205 10.43 -18.31 15.56
C SER A 205 9.73 -18.58 14.22
N LEU A 206 9.02 -17.59 13.65
CA LEU A 206 8.45 -17.69 12.31
C LEU A 206 9.56 -17.71 11.25
N LEU A 207 10.49 -16.76 11.36
CA LEU A 207 11.60 -16.60 10.42
C LEU A 207 12.53 -17.81 10.42
N GLU A 208 12.77 -18.43 11.57
CA GLU A 208 13.54 -19.68 11.67
C GLU A 208 12.88 -20.80 10.86
N VAL A 209 11.55 -20.97 10.97
CA VAL A 209 10.84 -21.99 10.21
C VAL A 209 10.81 -21.67 8.72
N MET A 210 10.57 -20.41 8.36
CA MET A 210 10.62 -19.94 6.98
C MET A 210 12.01 -20.19 6.36
N SER A 211 13.09 -19.94 7.10
CA SER A 211 14.46 -20.15 6.59
C SER A 211 14.83 -21.62 6.34
N ARG A 212 14.07 -22.56 6.93
CA ARG A 212 14.30 -24.01 6.79
C ARG A 212 13.41 -24.65 5.72
N LEU A 213 12.63 -23.87 4.97
CA LEU A 213 11.79 -24.41 3.91
C LEU A 213 12.62 -25.15 2.87
N ARG A 214 12.07 -26.25 2.35
CA ARG A 214 12.67 -27.06 1.29
C ARG A 214 12.38 -26.42 -0.06
N THR A 215 13.15 -26.82 -1.08
CA THR A 215 12.90 -26.41 -2.47
C THR A 215 11.48 -26.80 -2.91
N GLY A 216 10.76 -25.86 -3.49
CA GLY A 216 9.35 -25.95 -3.87
C GLY A 216 8.37 -25.52 -2.77
N GLU A 217 8.81 -25.36 -1.52
CA GLU A 217 7.92 -24.88 -0.45
C GLU A 217 7.89 -23.34 -0.40
N GLN A 218 6.69 -22.80 -0.19
CA GLN A 218 6.48 -21.36 -0.03
C GLN A 218 5.58 -21.06 1.17
N MET A 219 5.99 -20.11 2.01
CA MET A 219 5.21 -19.58 3.13
C MET A 219 5.03 -18.08 2.99
N TRP A 220 3.80 -17.61 3.05
CA TRP A 220 3.45 -16.21 2.88
C TRP A 220 2.60 -15.73 4.04
N LEU A 221 3.02 -14.62 4.65
CA LEU A 221 2.26 -13.86 5.64
C LEU A 221 1.93 -12.50 5.04
N GLN A 222 0.66 -12.14 5.00
CA GLN A 222 0.18 -10.85 4.50
C GLN A 222 -0.63 -10.16 5.59
N ILE A 223 -0.22 -8.95 5.93
CA ILE A 223 -0.92 -8.05 6.84
C ILE A 223 -1.42 -6.87 6.01
N MET A 224 -2.72 -6.82 5.79
CA MET A 224 -3.40 -5.73 5.13
C MET A 224 -3.69 -4.64 6.16
N ILE A 225 -3.31 -3.40 5.83
CA ILE A 225 -3.60 -2.23 6.64
C ILE A 225 -4.26 -1.15 5.77
N THR A 226 -5.33 -0.57 6.28
CA THR A 226 -6.02 0.58 5.66
C THR A 226 -6.16 1.65 6.73
N PRO A 227 -5.63 2.88 6.54
CA PRO A 227 -5.77 3.96 7.51
C PRO A 227 -7.25 4.23 7.82
N GLN A 228 -7.59 4.43 9.09
CA GLN A 228 -8.93 4.76 9.55
C GLN A 228 -8.90 5.96 10.48
N ASP A 229 -10.06 6.56 10.70
CA ASP A 229 -10.19 7.65 11.67
C ASP A 229 -9.85 7.14 13.09
N VAL A 230 -9.28 8.02 13.89
CA VAL A 230 -8.90 7.73 15.29
C VAL A 230 -10.16 7.44 16.12
N ASP A 231 -11.29 8.05 15.74
CA ASP A 231 -12.52 8.03 16.51
C ASP A 231 -13.38 6.79 16.27
N VAL A 232 -13.03 5.93 15.30
CA VAL A 232 -13.85 4.76 14.89
C VAL A 232 -14.13 3.79 16.04
N LEU A 233 -13.21 3.68 17.00
CA LEU A 233 -13.36 2.77 18.13
C LEU A 233 -13.92 3.42 19.40
N LYS A 234 -14.08 4.74 19.45
CA LYS A 234 -14.48 5.46 20.68
C LYS A 234 -15.84 4.99 21.20
N ASP A 235 -16.86 4.94 20.34
CA ASP A 235 -18.20 4.49 20.71
C ASP A 235 -18.22 3.04 21.23
N ALA A 236 -17.46 2.16 20.57
CA ALA A 236 -17.33 0.78 20.98
C ALA A 236 -16.55 0.65 22.29
N ALA A 237 -15.53 1.47 22.49
CA ALA A 237 -14.73 1.51 23.70
C ALA A 237 -15.54 2.04 24.89
N ASP A 238 -16.30 3.12 24.71
CA ASP A 238 -17.21 3.65 25.73
C ASP A 238 -18.29 2.63 26.10
N ALA A 239 -18.84 1.91 25.11
CA ALA A 239 -19.78 0.84 25.36
C ALA A 239 -19.18 -0.31 26.18
N GLU A 240 -17.92 -0.71 25.95
CA GLU A 240 -17.25 -1.74 26.74
C GLU A 240 -16.81 -1.23 28.13
N LYS A 241 -16.28 0.00 28.23
CA LYS A 241 -15.97 0.65 29.51
C LYS A 241 -17.20 0.75 30.40
N ASN A 242 -18.34 1.16 29.83
CA ASN A 242 -19.61 1.21 30.55
C ASN A 242 -20.05 -0.16 31.06
N LYS A 243 -19.84 -1.24 30.30
CA LYS A 243 -20.09 -2.61 30.79
C LYS A 243 -19.18 -2.98 31.96
N LEU A 244 -17.88 -2.67 31.86
CA LEU A 244 -16.91 -2.95 32.93
C LEU A 244 -17.21 -2.13 34.20
N LEU A 245 -17.75 -0.92 34.04
CA LEU A 245 -18.20 -0.05 35.14
C LEU A 245 -19.58 -0.44 35.70
N GLY A 246 -20.22 -1.48 35.15
CA GLY A 246 -21.55 -1.94 35.57
C GLY A 246 -22.71 -1.02 35.16
N LYS A 247 -22.47 -0.02 34.30
CA LYS A 247 -23.52 0.86 33.76
C LYS A 247 -24.35 0.07 32.73
N LYS A 248 -25.69 0.05 32.89
CA LYS A 248 -26.60 -0.51 31.88
C LYS A 248 -26.49 0.33 30.61
N LYS A 249 -26.28 -0.32 29.46
CA LYS A 249 -26.14 0.35 28.17
C LYS A 249 -27.33 1.31 27.93
N PRO A 250 -27.11 2.57 27.51
CA PRO A 250 -28.16 3.28 26.83
C PRO A 250 -28.46 2.51 25.54
N VAL A 251 -29.71 2.14 25.33
CA VAL A 251 -30.14 1.44 24.12
C VAL A 251 -30.06 2.47 22.99
N VAL A 252 -28.96 2.47 22.24
CA VAL A 252 -28.85 3.28 21.04
C VAL A 252 -29.78 2.63 20.01
N LEU A 253 -31.01 3.12 19.91
CA LEU A 253 -31.96 2.67 18.88
C LEU A 253 -31.33 2.88 17.51
N THR A 254 -31.03 1.78 16.83
CA THR A 254 -30.48 1.82 15.48
C THR A 254 -31.60 2.30 14.54
N TRP A 255 -31.29 2.95 13.42
CA TRP A 255 -32.32 3.39 12.45
C TRP A 255 -33.25 2.26 12.00
N ILE A 256 -32.77 1.01 12.09
CA ILE A 256 -33.54 -0.21 11.84
C ILE A 256 -34.62 -0.42 12.92
N ASP A 257 -34.36 -0.14 14.19
CA ASP A 257 -35.37 -0.19 15.24
C ASP A 257 -36.41 0.90 15.01
N LYS A 258 -35.99 2.13 14.68
CA LYS A 258 -36.92 3.22 14.32
C LYS A 258 -37.77 2.89 13.08
N PHE A 259 -37.19 2.17 12.12
CA PHE A 259 -37.86 1.77 10.88
C PHE A 259 -38.74 0.52 11.03
N LEU A 260 -38.37 -0.46 11.87
CA LEU A 260 -39.24 -1.59 12.22
C LEU A 260 -40.39 -1.17 13.14
N HIS A 261 -40.15 -0.18 13.99
CA HIS A 261 -41.20 0.46 14.76
C HIS A 261 -42.08 1.36 13.90
N PHE A 262 -41.65 1.85 12.72
CA PHE A 262 -42.46 2.70 11.85
C PHE A 262 -43.77 2.06 11.33
N PRO A 263 -43.80 0.82 10.78
CA PRO A 263 -45.05 0.18 10.39
C PRO A 263 -45.91 -0.21 11.60
N LEU A 264 -45.29 -0.53 12.75
CA LEU A 264 -45.99 -0.79 14.01
C LEU A 264 -46.64 0.48 14.57
N HIS A 265 -45.95 1.62 14.52
CA HIS A 265 -46.42 2.92 14.98
C HIS A 265 -47.46 3.53 14.04
N LEU A 266 -47.37 3.26 12.74
CA LEU A 266 -48.42 3.60 11.77
C LEU A 266 -49.69 2.76 12.01
N LEU A 267 -49.55 1.50 12.43
CA LEU A 267 -50.66 0.64 12.86
C LEU A 267 -51.21 1.07 14.24
N GLU A 268 -50.35 1.53 15.14
CA GLU A 268 -50.69 2.07 16.47
C GLU A 268 -51.42 3.41 16.35
N LEU A 269 -51.05 4.31 15.44
CA LEU A 269 -51.78 5.56 15.15
C LEU A 269 -53.20 5.31 14.61
N VAL A 270 -53.37 4.23 13.86
CA VAL A 270 -54.69 3.73 13.43
C VAL A 270 -55.45 3.07 14.58
N HIS A 271 -54.75 2.53 15.58
CA HIS A 271 -55.36 1.94 16.79
C HIS A 271 -55.70 3.01 17.85
N GLU A 272 -54.91 4.06 18.00
CA GLU A 272 -55.11 5.19 18.94
C GLU A 272 -56.31 6.06 18.55
N SER A 273 -56.61 6.17 17.26
CA SER A 273 -57.82 6.86 16.79
C SER A 273 -59.11 6.04 16.99
N VAL A 274 -59.00 4.76 17.38
CA VAL A 274 -60.14 3.84 17.60
C VAL A 274 -60.26 3.40 19.07
N PHE A 275 -59.16 3.36 19.83
CA PHE A 275 -59.12 2.96 21.24
C PHE A 275 -58.58 4.11 22.11
N SER A 276 -59.36 5.19 22.23
CA SER A 276 -59.15 6.21 23.26
C SER A 276 -59.59 5.66 24.62
N THR A 277 -58.81 4.78 25.25
CA THR A 277 -58.98 4.47 26.67
C THR A 277 -57.66 4.06 27.30
N GLY A 278 -57.04 5.03 27.99
CA GLY A 278 -56.17 4.84 29.16
C GLY A 278 -55.06 3.81 29.05
N LEU A 279 -53.91 4.20 28.49
CA LEU A 279 -52.63 3.59 28.79
C LEU A 279 -51.60 4.70 29.03
N GLU A 280 -51.18 4.85 30.29
CA GLU A 280 -50.11 5.77 30.70
C GLU A 280 -48.80 5.38 30.02
N TYR A 281 -48.27 6.31 29.23
CA TYR A 281 -46.94 6.20 28.65
C TYR A 281 -45.91 6.53 29.74
N SER A 282 -45.18 5.52 30.23
CA SER A 282 -44.06 5.76 31.14
C SER A 282 -42.97 6.54 30.39
N GLN A 283 -42.67 7.75 30.84
CA GLN A 283 -41.51 8.49 30.35
C GLN A 283 -40.23 7.68 30.60
N PRO A 284 -39.24 7.69 29.68
CA PRO A 284 -37.95 7.12 29.96
C PRO A 284 -37.33 7.90 31.12
N ALA A 285 -36.92 7.16 32.15
CA ALA A 285 -36.32 7.70 33.36
C ALA A 285 -35.12 8.60 33.03
N GLY A 286 -35.11 9.78 33.65
CA GLY A 286 -34.04 10.77 33.52
C GLY A 286 -32.68 10.20 33.90
N GLU A 287 -31.66 10.72 33.20
CA GLU A 287 -30.25 10.51 33.50
C GLU A 287 -29.97 10.94 34.95
N SER A 288 -29.56 10.00 35.79
CA SER A 288 -28.90 10.33 37.05
C SER A 288 -27.46 10.71 36.74
N GLU A 289 -27.22 12.01 36.57
CA GLU A 289 -25.90 12.60 36.77
C GLU A 289 -25.49 12.39 38.24
N GLY A 290 -24.42 11.64 38.46
CA GLY A 290 -23.77 11.53 39.77
C GLY A 290 -23.58 10.10 40.26
N ASP A 291 -22.63 9.37 39.66
CA ASP A 291 -21.79 8.40 40.39
C ASP A 291 -20.61 7.88 39.55
N GLU A 292 -19.97 8.74 38.75
CA GLU A 292 -18.87 8.31 37.88
C GLU A 292 -17.58 7.98 38.63
N LYS A 293 -17.38 8.60 39.80
CA LYS A 293 -16.15 8.46 40.60
C LYS A 293 -16.23 7.35 41.66
N GLY A 294 -17.43 6.99 42.11
CA GLY A 294 -17.66 5.96 43.14
C GLY A 294 -17.37 4.54 42.67
N ASN A 295 -17.66 4.23 41.41
CA ASN A 295 -17.43 2.88 40.86
C ASN A 295 -15.98 2.63 40.47
N PHE A 296 -15.24 3.64 39.98
CA PHE A 296 -13.83 3.46 39.58
C PHE A 296 -12.92 3.07 40.76
N LEU A 297 -13.20 3.59 41.97
CA LEU A 297 -12.46 3.23 43.17
C LEU A 297 -12.67 1.77 43.59
N ASN A 298 -13.88 1.25 43.41
CA ASN A 298 -14.29 -0.12 43.76
C ASN A 298 -13.93 -1.18 42.70
N MET A 299 -13.34 -0.81 41.57
CA MET A 299 -12.91 -1.76 40.54
C MET A 299 -11.71 -2.58 40.99
N THR A 300 -11.66 -3.83 40.52
CA THR A 300 -10.48 -4.67 40.70
C THR A 300 -9.28 -4.08 39.95
N THR A 301 -8.06 -4.31 40.44
CA THR A 301 -6.84 -3.83 39.78
C THR A 301 -6.74 -4.32 38.32
N GLY A 302 -7.24 -5.52 38.03
CA GLY A 302 -7.26 -6.06 36.67
C GLY A 302 -8.21 -5.33 35.72
N GLU A 303 -9.38 -4.91 36.19
CA GLU A 303 -10.31 -4.12 35.38
C GLU A 303 -9.80 -2.69 35.15
N LYS A 304 -9.12 -2.10 36.14
CA LYS A 304 -8.46 -0.78 35.98
C LYS A 304 -7.40 -0.82 34.88
N LEU A 305 -6.52 -1.81 34.92
CA LEU A 305 -5.51 -2.03 33.86
C LEU A 305 -6.17 -2.27 32.50
N THR A 306 -7.30 -2.99 32.47
CA THR A 306 -8.03 -3.23 31.22
C THR A 306 -8.58 -1.94 30.62
N ILE A 307 -9.12 -1.03 31.44
CA ILE A 307 -9.61 0.27 30.97
C ILE A 307 -8.44 1.13 30.47
N GLU A 308 -7.34 1.19 31.22
CA GLU A 308 -6.14 1.95 30.84
C GLU A 308 -5.60 1.50 29.49
N GLU A 309 -5.47 0.19 29.27
CA GLU A 309 -4.99 -0.37 28.00
C GLU A 309 -5.95 -0.14 26.83
N ILE A 310 -7.27 -0.13 27.10
CA ILE A 310 -8.28 0.25 26.11
C ILE A 310 -8.13 1.72 25.71
N GLU A 311 -7.93 2.61 26.68
CA GLU A 311 -7.72 4.04 26.44
C GLU A 311 -6.43 4.29 25.67
N ASN A 312 -5.34 3.61 26.02
CA ASN A 312 -4.06 3.65 25.30
C ASN A 312 -4.20 3.19 23.85
N LYS A 313 -4.99 2.14 23.59
CA LYS A 313 -5.26 1.70 22.22
C LYS A 313 -6.11 2.70 21.43
N CYS A 314 -7.11 3.31 22.07
CA CYS A 314 -8.01 4.28 21.41
C CYS A 314 -7.35 5.64 21.15
N SER A 315 -6.33 6.01 21.91
CA SER A 315 -5.55 7.24 21.69
C SER A 315 -4.51 7.10 20.57
N SER A 316 -4.20 5.87 20.16
CA SER A 316 -3.23 5.56 19.12
C SER A 316 -3.82 5.65 17.71
N LEU A 317 -2.99 5.89 16.69
CA LEU A 317 -3.41 5.86 15.28
C LEU A 317 -3.98 4.49 14.90
N MET A 318 -5.15 4.52 14.26
CA MET A 318 -5.96 3.33 13.99
C MET A 318 -5.92 2.90 12.53
N PHE A 319 -5.84 1.60 12.33
CA PHE A 319 -5.89 0.96 11.03
C PHE A 319 -6.93 -0.14 11.03
N ARG A 320 -7.59 -0.28 9.89
CA ARG A 320 -8.28 -1.52 9.56
C ARG A 320 -7.23 -2.56 9.21
N TRP A 321 -7.28 -3.68 9.90
CA TRP A 321 -6.31 -4.76 9.86
C TRP A 321 -6.96 -6.06 9.41
N LYS A 322 -6.21 -6.81 8.61
CA LYS A 322 -6.53 -8.19 8.25
C LYS A 322 -5.25 -8.98 7.99
N CYS A 323 -5.11 -10.13 8.64
CA CYS A 323 -3.93 -10.98 8.47
C CYS A 323 -4.30 -12.30 7.78
N ARG A 324 -3.52 -12.64 6.76
CA ARG A 324 -3.64 -13.87 5.98
C ARG A 324 -2.34 -14.65 6.02
N PHE A 325 -2.46 -15.96 6.14
CA PHE A 325 -1.35 -16.87 6.03
C PHE A 325 -1.63 -17.91 4.97
N ILE A 326 -0.66 -18.13 4.08
CA ILE A 326 -0.69 -19.13 3.02
C ILE A 326 0.59 -19.96 3.07
N TYR A 327 0.44 -21.27 2.96
CA TYR A 327 1.52 -22.21 2.73
C TYR A 327 1.18 -23.05 1.50
N ILE A 328 2.08 -23.04 0.53
CA ILE A 328 1.96 -23.75 -0.73
C ILE A 328 3.18 -24.65 -0.86
N ALA A 329 2.95 -25.92 -1.20
CA ALA A 329 4.03 -26.85 -1.52
C ALA A 329 3.55 -27.90 -2.53
N PRO A 330 4.49 -28.48 -3.31
CA PRO A 330 4.25 -29.69 -4.07
C PRO A 330 3.70 -30.81 -3.18
N TYR A 331 2.87 -31.70 -3.73
CA TYR A 331 2.29 -32.81 -2.97
C TYR A 331 3.34 -33.69 -2.27
N GLU A 332 4.54 -33.82 -2.85
CA GLU A 332 5.64 -34.63 -2.31
C GLU A 332 6.27 -34.02 -1.05
N THR A 333 6.35 -32.69 -0.97
CA THR A 333 6.99 -31.97 0.12
C THR A 333 5.99 -31.35 1.11
N TYR A 334 4.70 -31.37 0.78
CA TYR A 334 3.65 -30.72 1.55
C TYR A 334 3.55 -31.25 2.99
N ASP A 335 3.90 -30.40 3.95
CA ASP A 335 3.68 -30.64 5.38
C ASP A 335 2.89 -29.48 6.01
N MET A 336 1.59 -29.70 6.13
CA MET A 336 0.67 -28.76 6.76
C MET A 336 0.99 -28.51 8.24
N PHE A 337 1.42 -29.53 8.99
CA PHE A 337 1.58 -29.42 10.44
C PHE A 337 2.79 -28.56 10.79
N ARG A 338 3.86 -28.67 10.01
CA ARG A 338 5.04 -27.81 10.11
C ARG A 338 4.68 -26.33 9.94
N ALA A 339 3.98 -25.99 8.86
CA ALA A 339 3.59 -24.61 8.58
C ALA A 339 2.56 -24.07 9.59
N SER A 340 1.50 -24.83 9.87
CA SER A 340 0.43 -24.41 10.79
C SER A 340 0.88 -24.31 12.24
N GLY A 341 1.78 -25.19 12.70
CA GLY A 341 2.35 -25.16 14.05
C GLY A 341 3.21 -23.93 14.28
N ALA A 342 4.09 -23.60 13.33
CA ALA A 342 4.99 -22.46 13.41
C ALA A 342 4.23 -21.14 13.56
N ILE A 343 3.31 -20.84 12.63
CA ILE A 343 2.55 -19.60 12.65
C ILE A 343 1.60 -19.53 13.85
N THR A 344 1.02 -20.65 14.28
CA THR A 344 0.14 -20.65 15.47
C THR A 344 0.94 -20.43 16.75
N GLY A 345 2.18 -20.94 16.83
CA GLY A 345 3.09 -20.67 17.94
C GLY A 345 3.41 -19.18 18.05
N VAL A 346 3.76 -18.55 16.94
CA VAL A 346 4.06 -17.11 16.84
C VAL A 346 2.86 -16.26 17.25
N ILE A 347 1.71 -16.52 16.62
CA ILE A 347 0.50 -15.72 16.85
C ILE A 347 0.00 -15.82 18.30
N ARG A 348 0.19 -16.97 18.97
CA ARG A 348 -0.16 -17.12 20.39
C ARG A 348 0.69 -16.28 21.34
N GLN A 349 1.90 -15.86 20.94
CA GLN A 349 2.75 -14.99 21.77
C GLN A 349 2.18 -13.58 21.92
N PHE A 350 1.35 -13.15 20.97
CA PHE A 350 0.67 -11.85 20.99
C PHE A 350 -0.62 -11.85 21.82
N ASN A 351 -0.97 -12.98 22.45
CA ASN A 351 -2.12 -13.04 23.33
C ASN A 351 -1.89 -12.18 24.58
N PHE A 352 -2.82 -11.27 24.84
CA PHE A 352 -2.84 -10.43 26.02
C PHE A 352 -4.29 -10.37 26.55
N MET A 353 -4.95 -9.21 26.46
CA MET A 353 -6.37 -9.08 26.74
C MET A 353 -7.21 -9.66 25.62
N ASN A 354 -6.79 -9.44 24.37
CA ASN A 354 -7.33 -10.10 23.20
C ASN A 354 -6.41 -11.23 22.72
N SER A 355 -6.98 -12.13 21.93
CA SER A 355 -6.24 -13.24 21.32
C SER A 355 -6.63 -13.40 19.86
N LEU A 356 -5.67 -13.84 19.05
CA LEU A 356 -5.87 -14.13 17.64
C LEU A 356 -6.16 -15.61 17.46
N ARG A 357 -7.24 -15.91 16.74
CA ARG A 357 -7.65 -17.27 16.38
C ARG A 357 -7.75 -17.43 14.86
N TRP A 358 -7.78 -18.67 14.41
CA TRP A 358 -8.08 -19.00 13.03
C TRP A 358 -9.53 -18.63 12.68
N GLY A 359 -9.71 -17.95 11.56
CA GLY A 359 -11.01 -17.59 11.01
C GLY A 359 -11.86 -18.82 10.68
N PRO A 360 -13.13 -18.88 11.13
CA PRO A 360 -14.00 -20.04 10.88
C PRO A 360 -14.41 -20.20 9.40
N TYR A 361 -14.48 -19.09 8.64
CA TYR A 361 -14.93 -19.08 7.25
C TYR A 361 -13.79 -19.41 6.28
N THR A 362 -12.58 -18.95 6.56
CA THR A 362 -11.43 -19.08 5.64
C THR A 362 -10.50 -20.25 5.93
N ASN A 363 -10.64 -20.89 7.10
CA ASN A 363 -9.81 -22.04 7.45
C ASN A 363 -10.05 -23.26 6.52
N THR A 364 -8.97 -23.71 5.89
CA THR A 364 -8.92 -24.81 4.90
C THR A 364 -8.96 -26.23 5.51
N VAL A 365 -8.92 -26.37 6.85
CA VAL A 365 -8.80 -27.65 7.58
C VAL A 365 -10.13 -28.14 8.19
N LYS A 366 -11.04 -27.24 8.60
CA LYS A 366 -12.19 -27.60 9.47
C LYS A 366 -13.61 -27.71 8.83
N PRO A 367 -13.85 -28.11 7.57
CA PRO A 367 -15.23 -28.37 7.15
C PRO A 367 -15.73 -29.70 7.76
N LEU A 368 -16.50 -29.59 8.85
CA LEU A 368 -16.88 -30.72 9.70
C LEU A 368 -18.00 -31.61 9.12
N PHE A 369 -18.95 -31.07 8.33
CA PHE A 369 -20.11 -31.83 7.84
C PHE A 369 -20.51 -31.48 6.40
N TYR A 370 -20.66 -32.53 5.56
CA TYR A 370 -21.05 -32.55 4.14
C TYR A 370 -20.14 -31.82 3.13
N LEU A 371 -20.01 -32.40 1.92
CA LEU A 371 -19.26 -31.82 0.77
C LEU A 371 -17.88 -31.27 1.16
N LYS A 372 -17.15 -32.02 2.00
CA LYS A 372 -15.93 -31.55 2.67
C LYS A 372 -14.87 -31.10 1.67
N GLU A 373 -14.62 -31.89 0.62
CA GLU A 373 -13.62 -31.59 -0.40
C GLU A 373 -13.99 -30.37 -1.24
N TRP A 374 -15.24 -30.29 -1.71
CA TRP A 374 -15.75 -29.12 -2.44
C TRP A 374 -15.62 -27.85 -1.61
N ARG A 375 -16.03 -27.88 -0.33
CA ARG A 375 -15.91 -26.73 0.58
C ARG A 375 -14.44 -26.35 0.85
N ARG A 376 -13.54 -27.33 1.00
CA ARG A 376 -12.10 -27.06 1.15
C ARG A 376 -11.54 -26.38 -0.09
N ASN A 377 -11.88 -26.88 -1.28
CA ASN A 377 -11.39 -26.33 -2.54
C ASN A 377 -11.99 -24.94 -2.79
N TYR A 378 -13.27 -24.72 -2.48
CA TYR A 378 -13.88 -23.38 -2.50
C TYR A 378 -13.13 -22.41 -1.59
N ARG A 379 -12.84 -22.80 -0.33
CA ARG A 379 -12.09 -21.96 0.62
C ARG A 379 -10.67 -21.68 0.14
N ARG A 380 -9.97 -22.67 -0.41
CA ARG A 380 -8.63 -22.49 -0.99
C ARG A 380 -8.64 -21.48 -2.14
N ASN A 381 -9.59 -21.62 -3.07
CA ASN A 381 -9.75 -20.73 -4.22
C ASN A 381 -10.11 -19.31 -3.77
N HIS A 382 -11.01 -19.20 -2.81
CA HIS A 382 -11.40 -17.91 -2.26
C HIS A 382 -10.23 -17.23 -1.54
N LEU A 383 -9.45 -17.99 -0.76
CA LEU A 383 -8.31 -17.46 -0.02
C LEU A 383 -7.18 -17.01 -0.96
N ILE A 384 -6.78 -17.85 -1.92
CA ILE A 384 -5.70 -17.48 -2.87
C ILE A 384 -6.11 -16.30 -3.74
N SER A 385 -7.36 -16.28 -4.24
CA SER A 385 -7.88 -15.14 -5.00
C SER A 385 -7.91 -13.86 -4.16
N SER A 386 -8.24 -13.97 -2.87
CA SER A 386 -8.27 -12.83 -1.95
C SER A 386 -6.87 -12.31 -1.62
N TYR A 387 -5.89 -13.21 -1.55
CA TYR A 387 -4.48 -12.90 -1.31
C TYR A 387 -3.84 -12.20 -2.52
N ILE A 388 -4.00 -12.76 -3.71
CA ILE A 388 -3.49 -12.19 -4.97
C ILE A 388 -4.13 -10.82 -5.23
N GLY A 389 -5.44 -10.72 -5.06
CA GLY A 389 -6.16 -9.45 -5.18
C GLY A 389 -5.91 -8.47 -4.03
N ARG A 390 -5.13 -8.88 -3.00
CA ARG A 390 -4.86 -8.11 -1.77
C ARG A 390 -6.14 -7.47 -1.23
N SER A 391 -7.22 -8.24 -1.27
CA SER A 391 -8.57 -7.75 -0.98
C SER A 391 -8.69 -7.47 0.52
N ASP A 392 -9.47 -6.47 0.92
CA ASP A 392 -9.73 -6.24 2.36
C ASP A 392 -11.11 -6.83 2.74
N TYR A 393 -12.07 -6.70 1.83
CA TYR A 393 -13.46 -7.11 2.01
C TYR A 393 -13.70 -8.63 2.01
N ASN A 394 -13.06 -9.37 1.12
CA ASN A 394 -13.31 -10.81 0.96
C ASN A 394 -12.67 -11.63 2.10
N GLY A 395 -13.39 -12.61 2.63
CA GLY A 395 -12.94 -13.51 3.69
C GLY A 395 -13.58 -13.21 5.05
N GLU A 396 -12.77 -13.17 6.11
CA GLU A 396 -13.19 -12.81 7.46
C GLU A 396 -13.48 -11.31 7.59
N ARG A 397 -14.21 -10.94 8.65
CA ARG A 397 -14.45 -9.53 8.97
C ARG A 397 -13.11 -8.83 9.24
N PHE A 398 -12.92 -7.64 8.66
CA PHE A 398 -11.82 -6.78 9.04
C PHE A 398 -11.95 -6.35 10.51
N GLN A 399 -10.83 -5.95 11.09
CA GLN A 399 -10.79 -5.54 12.49
C GLN A 399 -9.97 -4.27 12.65
N TYR A 400 -9.96 -3.69 13.83
CA TYR A 400 -9.20 -2.48 14.10
C TYR A 400 -7.99 -2.78 14.99
N MET A 401 -6.83 -2.32 14.55
CA MET A 401 -5.58 -2.40 15.31
C MET A 401 -4.86 -1.06 15.29
N SER A 402 -4.13 -0.77 16.37
CA SER A 402 -3.26 0.38 16.41
C SER A 402 -1.99 0.16 15.59
N HIS A 403 -1.36 1.23 15.15
CA HIS A 403 -0.04 1.18 14.51
C HIS A 403 1.02 0.46 15.35
N VAL A 404 0.98 0.57 16.69
CA VAL A 404 1.87 -0.13 17.63
C VAL A 404 1.66 -1.66 17.58
N GLU A 405 0.40 -2.10 17.56
CA GLU A 405 0.04 -3.52 17.44
C GLU A 405 0.53 -4.09 16.10
N ILE A 406 0.36 -3.33 15.01
CA ILE A 406 0.80 -3.72 13.67
C ILE A 406 2.33 -3.80 13.60
N ALA A 407 3.04 -2.80 14.13
CA ALA A 407 4.50 -2.78 14.19
C ALA A 407 5.07 -3.96 14.99
N SER A 408 4.31 -4.48 15.96
CA SER A 408 4.71 -5.66 16.74
C SER A 408 4.57 -6.96 15.95
N MET A 409 3.66 -7.01 14.97
CA MET A 409 3.38 -8.17 14.13
C MET A 409 4.19 -8.19 12.83
N TRP A 410 4.55 -7.01 12.32
CA TRP A 410 5.35 -6.83 11.11
C TRP A 410 6.49 -5.88 11.42
N HIS A 411 7.71 -6.40 11.44
CA HIS A 411 8.95 -5.66 11.64
C HIS A 411 10.13 -6.44 11.06
N PHE A 412 11.28 -5.78 10.99
CA PHE A 412 12.52 -6.38 10.53
C PHE A 412 13.26 -7.06 11.69
N PRO A 413 13.83 -8.26 11.49
CA PRO A 413 14.41 -9.05 12.57
C PRO A 413 15.65 -8.40 13.16
N VAL A 414 15.76 -8.44 14.49
CA VAL A 414 16.98 -8.04 15.21
C VAL A 414 18.05 -9.12 15.00
N ASP A 415 19.34 -8.75 14.91
CA ASP A 415 20.43 -9.68 14.50
C ASP A 415 20.67 -10.87 15.47
N THR A 416 20.04 -10.86 16.65
CA THR A 416 19.99 -12.02 17.54
C THR A 416 19.34 -13.25 16.88
N VAL A 417 18.52 -13.04 15.84
CA VAL A 417 17.93 -14.13 15.04
C VAL A 417 18.92 -14.58 13.96
N LYS A 418 19.60 -15.70 14.22
CA LYS A 418 20.48 -16.40 13.25
C LYS A 418 19.65 -17.08 12.14
N ALA A 419 18.89 -16.31 11.37
CA ALA A 419 18.25 -16.78 10.14
C ALA A 419 19.20 -16.51 8.97
N PRO A 420 19.88 -17.55 8.42
CA PRO A 420 20.96 -17.36 7.45
C PRO A 420 20.49 -16.91 6.06
N LEU A 421 19.19 -17.04 5.74
CA LEU A 421 18.61 -16.81 4.40
C LEU A 421 17.60 -15.66 4.35
N VAL A 422 17.62 -14.76 5.34
CA VAL A 422 16.94 -13.46 5.20
C VAL A 422 17.76 -12.62 4.23
N SER A 423 17.14 -12.10 3.16
CA SER A 423 17.78 -11.11 2.29
C SER A 423 18.22 -9.93 3.16
N LYS A 424 19.52 -9.80 3.31
CA LYS A 424 20.18 -8.76 4.11
C LYS A 424 21.18 -8.13 3.15
N ALA A 425 21.07 -6.82 2.90
CA ALA A 425 22.05 -6.12 2.06
C ALA A 425 23.45 -6.29 2.69
N GLU A 426 24.38 -6.92 1.96
CA GLU A 426 25.67 -7.35 2.52
C GLU A 426 26.67 -6.21 2.72
N ASN A 427 26.49 -5.07 2.06
CA ASN A 427 27.34 -3.88 2.22
C ASN A 427 26.54 -2.60 1.97
N LYS A 428 26.89 -1.53 2.71
CA LYS A 428 26.45 -0.17 2.32
C LYS A 428 26.90 0.08 0.89
N LYS A 429 26.00 0.52 0.04
CA LYS A 429 26.38 1.01 -1.30
C LYS A 429 27.34 2.18 -1.07
N ALA A 430 28.60 2.00 -1.46
CA ALA A 430 29.57 3.08 -1.34
C ALA A 430 29.02 4.28 -2.11
N GLU A 431 28.90 5.43 -1.44
CA GLU A 431 28.59 6.67 -2.12
C GLU A 431 29.61 6.84 -3.26
N PRO A 432 29.19 7.21 -4.48
CA PRO A 432 30.12 7.50 -5.56
C PRO A 432 31.14 8.52 -5.03
N PRO A 433 32.46 8.29 -5.20
CA PRO A 433 33.46 9.20 -4.67
C PRO A 433 33.16 10.63 -5.15
N VAL A 434 32.97 11.54 -4.19
CA VAL A 434 32.56 12.94 -4.44
C VAL A 434 33.61 13.74 -5.23
N ALA A 435 34.81 13.20 -5.39
CA ALA A 435 35.85 13.79 -6.22
C ALA A 435 35.76 13.27 -7.66
N VAL A 436 35.01 13.99 -8.51
CA VAL A 436 35.39 14.08 -9.92
C VAL A 436 36.85 14.57 -9.96
N PRO A 437 37.76 13.94 -10.71
CA PRO A 437 39.16 14.38 -10.77
C PRO A 437 39.26 15.79 -11.39
N MET A 438 39.19 16.84 -10.56
CA MET A 438 39.39 18.23 -11.00
C MET A 438 40.79 18.43 -11.61
N GLU A 439 41.77 17.63 -11.18
CA GLU A 439 43.13 17.61 -11.74
C GLU A 439 43.17 17.34 -13.26
N GLN A 440 42.24 16.53 -13.78
CA GLN A 440 42.17 16.25 -15.22
C GLN A 440 41.50 17.39 -16.00
N MET A 441 40.64 18.17 -15.35
CA MET A 441 40.07 19.38 -15.96
C MET A 441 41.05 20.54 -15.93
N ASP A 442 41.75 20.76 -14.81
CA ASP A 442 42.72 21.85 -14.68
C ASP A 442 43.87 21.69 -15.68
N SER A 443 44.41 20.48 -15.82
CA SER A 443 45.42 20.18 -16.84
C SER A 443 44.89 20.31 -18.27
N TYR A 444 43.60 20.06 -18.52
CA TYR A 444 42.99 20.25 -19.84
C TYR A 444 42.84 21.74 -20.20
N TYR A 445 42.40 22.57 -19.24
CA TYR A 445 42.29 24.02 -19.44
C TYR A 445 43.66 24.69 -19.56
N GLU A 446 44.65 24.27 -18.77
CA GLU A 446 46.02 24.78 -18.85
C GLU A 446 46.67 24.46 -20.21
N ASN A 447 46.42 23.27 -20.75
CA ASN A 447 46.88 22.89 -22.09
C ASN A 447 46.19 23.69 -23.21
N LEU A 448 44.90 24.03 -23.07
CA LEU A 448 44.18 24.87 -24.03
C LEU A 448 44.67 26.32 -24.01
N GLU A 449 44.97 26.87 -22.84
CA GLU A 449 45.53 28.21 -22.70
C GLU A 449 46.94 28.30 -23.30
N ASN A 450 47.78 27.30 -23.04
CA ASN A 450 49.12 27.21 -23.63
C ASN A 450 49.05 27.08 -25.17
N ALA A 451 48.14 26.27 -25.71
CA ALA A 451 47.95 26.14 -27.15
C ALA A 451 47.47 27.46 -27.79
N ALA A 452 46.56 28.19 -27.13
CA ALA A 452 46.09 29.49 -27.61
C ALA A 452 47.20 30.56 -27.60
N GLN A 453 48.07 30.57 -26.59
CA GLN A 453 49.20 31.50 -26.55
C GLN A 453 50.23 31.24 -27.66
N VAL A 454 50.52 29.97 -27.96
CA VAL A 454 51.42 29.60 -29.06
C VAL A 454 50.87 30.10 -30.40
N GLU A 455 49.57 29.94 -30.66
CA GLU A 455 48.93 30.45 -31.88
C GLU A 455 49.01 31.97 -32.03
N ILE A 456 48.90 32.72 -30.92
CA ILE A 456 48.98 34.18 -30.93
C ILE A 456 50.41 34.64 -31.23
N VAL A 457 51.41 33.99 -30.63
CA VAL A 457 52.83 34.27 -30.87
C VAL A 457 53.20 33.98 -32.33
N GLU A 458 52.71 32.86 -32.89
CA GLU A 458 52.98 32.49 -34.28
C GLU A 458 52.34 33.49 -35.27
N LYS A 459 51.11 33.95 -35.00
CA LYS A 459 50.46 35.01 -35.78
C LYS A 459 51.19 36.34 -35.70
N GLN A 460 51.72 36.71 -34.53
CA GLN A 460 52.53 37.93 -34.35
C GLN A 460 53.85 37.85 -35.11
N GLN A 461 54.59 36.74 -35.01
CA GLN A 461 55.83 36.54 -35.76
C GLN A 461 55.59 36.56 -37.28
N THR A 462 54.46 36.00 -37.73
CA THR A 462 54.08 36.02 -39.15
C THR A 462 53.77 37.46 -39.62
N ALA A 463 53.08 38.24 -38.79
CA ALA A 463 52.80 39.65 -39.07
C ALA A 463 54.07 40.51 -39.10
N ASP A 464 54.99 40.29 -38.16
CA ASP A 464 56.27 40.99 -38.10
C ASP A 464 57.16 40.66 -39.30
N ASN A 465 57.19 39.39 -39.72
CA ASN A 465 57.90 38.96 -40.93
C ASN A 465 57.30 39.58 -42.21
N LEU A 466 55.98 39.73 -42.28
CA LEU A 466 55.28 40.41 -43.38
C LEU A 466 55.56 41.92 -43.40
N ALA A 467 55.59 42.55 -42.23
CA ALA A 467 55.94 43.97 -42.09
C ALA A 467 57.40 44.23 -42.49
N GLN A 468 58.33 43.35 -42.10
CA GLN A 468 59.74 43.42 -42.51
C GLN A 468 59.94 43.15 -44.02
N ALA A 469 59.10 42.30 -44.63
CA ALA A 469 59.10 42.08 -46.07
C ALA A 469 58.59 43.30 -46.85
N GLN A 470 57.55 43.98 -46.35
CA GLN A 470 57.05 45.24 -46.93
C GLN A 470 58.04 46.39 -46.79
N ALA A 471 58.77 46.48 -45.67
CA ALA A 471 59.80 47.49 -45.45
C ALA A 471 61.04 47.34 -46.35
N LYS A 472 61.26 46.15 -46.95
CA LYS A 472 62.36 45.89 -47.90
C LYS A 472 62.02 46.26 -49.35
N LEU A 473 60.78 46.64 -49.65
CA LEU A 473 60.34 47.07 -50.98
C LEU A 473 60.25 48.61 -51.06
N THR A 474 61.39 49.26 -51.14
CA THR A 474 61.68 50.55 -51.84
C THR A 474 63.15 50.90 -51.58
N PRO A 475 63.88 51.63 -52.47
CA PRO A 475 63.38 52.74 -53.29
C PRO A 475 63.91 52.82 -54.74
N SER A 476 63.32 53.69 -55.57
CA SER A 476 63.98 54.65 -56.52
C SER A 476 63.07 54.99 -57.73
N PRO A 477 63.39 56.03 -58.54
CA PRO A 477 63.46 57.45 -58.21
C PRO A 477 62.57 58.32 -59.14
N VAL A 478 62.60 59.63 -58.90
CA VAL A 478 61.80 60.73 -59.47
C VAL A 478 62.02 60.98 -60.97
N ILE A 479 60.94 61.32 -61.72
CA ILE A 479 60.96 62.03 -63.03
C ILE A 479 59.88 63.16 -63.01
N PRO A 480 60.08 64.32 -63.67
CA PRO A 480 59.38 65.57 -63.32
C PRO A 480 58.14 65.94 -64.16
N ALA A 481 57.30 66.75 -63.50
CA ALA A 481 56.37 67.81 -63.95
C ALA A 481 55.55 67.69 -65.25
N GLY A 482 54.22 67.65 -65.09
CA GLY A 482 53.22 68.11 -66.05
C GLY A 482 51.79 68.05 -65.47
N ARG A 483 51.12 69.19 -65.26
CA ARG A 483 49.66 69.26 -64.96
C ARG A 483 48.86 69.23 -66.26
N PRO A 484 47.67 68.60 -66.27
CA PRO A 484 46.44 69.40 -66.38
C PRO A 484 45.29 68.94 -65.45
N LYS A 485 44.22 69.74 -65.45
CA LYS A 485 43.11 69.89 -64.47
C LYS A 485 42.05 68.75 -64.44
N LEU A 486 41.35 68.70 -63.30
CA LEU A 486 40.19 67.88 -62.85
C LEU A 486 38.97 67.79 -63.81
N PRO A 487 38.10 66.78 -63.59
CA PRO A 487 36.75 67.08 -63.08
C PRO A 487 36.27 66.17 -61.91
N PRO A 488 35.28 66.60 -61.10
CA PRO A 488 34.60 65.79 -60.07
C PRO A 488 33.36 65.09 -60.69
N PRO A 489 32.45 64.39 -59.96
CA PRO A 489 32.48 63.51 -58.76
C PRO A 489 31.94 62.09 -59.12
N PRO A 490 31.62 61.16 -58.18
CA PRO A 490 30.21 61.02 -57.74
C PRO A 490 30.02 60.53 -56.26
N PRO A 491 28.80 60.64 -55.70
CA PRO A 491 28.46 60.10 -54.37
C PRO A 491 28.41 58.55 -54.36
N PRO A 492 28.55 57.91 -53.18
CA PRO A 492 28.60 56.45 -53.07
C PRO A 492 27.21 55.82 -53.34
N PRO A 493 27.14 54.73 -54.13
CA PRO A 493 25.90 53.99 -54.33
C PRO A 493 25.63 53.01 -53.18
N ASP A 494 24.34 52.88 -52.85
CA ASP A 494 23.76 51.87 -51.98
C ASP A 494 23.93 50.44 -52.51
N ALA A 495 24.02 49.51 -51.54
CA ALA A 495 23.67 48.09 -51.56
C ALA A 495 23.89 47.28 -52.87
N VAL A 496 24.95 46.45 -52.87
CA VAL A 496 24.98 45.21 -53.67
C VAL A 496 25.34 44.02 -52.77
N ASN A 497 24.37 43.12 -52.65
CA ASN A 497 24.44 41.80 -52.03
C ASN A 497 25.65 40.99 -52.50
N VAL A 498 26.61 40.74 -51.60
CA VAL A 498 27.56 39.64 -51.76
C VAL A 498 27.00 38.41 -51.06
N ARG A 499 26.60 37.42 -51.86
CA ARG A 499 26.25 36.06 -51.43
C ARG A 499 27.40 35.45 -50.64
N ILE A 500 27.15 35.13 -49.37
CA ILE A 500 28.01 34.25 -48.56
C ILE A 500 27.90 32.83 -49.15
N PRO A 501 28.99 32.20 -49.58
CA PRO A 501 28.98 30.78 -49.91
C PRO A 501 28.72 29.97 -48.65
N ASN A 502 27.71 29.12 -48.72
CA ASN A 502 27.24 28.23 -47.66
C ASN A 502 28.34 27.18 -47.35
N GLN A 503 29.32 27.52 -46.51
CA GLN A 503 30.22 26.51 -45.92
C GLN A 503 29.45 25.77 -44.83
N LYS A 504 29.00 24.57 -45.17
CA LYS A 504 28.56 23.55 -44.22
C LYS A 504 29.68 23.33 -43.20
N THR A 505 29.55 23.87 -42.00
CA THR A 505 30.25 23.38 -40.83
C THR A 505 29.83 21.92 -40.62
N LYS A 506 30.66 20.99 -41.06
CA LYS A 506 30.59 19.61 -40.59
C LYS A 506 30.89 19.67 -39.09
N LEU A 507 29.87 19.48 -38.25
CA LEU A 507 30.12 19.08 -36.87
C LEU A 507 31.02 17.83 -36.89
N PRO A 508 32.02 17.74 -36.00
CA PRO A 508 32.77 16.50 -35.84
C PRO A 508 31.79 15.37 -35.43
N PRO A 509 31.98 14.14 -35.92
CA PRO A 509 31.18 13.02 -35.47
C PRO A 509 31.33 12.87 -33.95
N PRO A 510 30.26 12.46 -33.23
CA PRO A 510 30.39 12.14 -31.82
C PRO A 510 31.49 11.08 -31.63
N PRO A 511 32.21 11.11 -30.49
CA PRO A 511 33.28 10.16 -30.23
C PRO A 511 32.76 8.73 -30.40
N PRO A 512 33.59 7.81 -30.92
CA PRO A 512 33.19 6.42 -31.08
C PRO A 512 32.71 5.91 -29.72
N GLN A 513 31.45 5.47 -29.68
CA GLN A 513 30.95 4.72 -28.54
C GLN A 513 31.94 3.58 -28.31
N ALA A 514 32.50 3.54 -27.10
CA ALA A 514 33.39 2.46 -26.70
C ALA A 514 32.72 1.13 -27.07
N PRO A 515 33.45 0.18 -27.68
CA PRO A 515 32.88 -1.12 -27.99
C PRO A 515 32.30 -1.67 -26.69
N LEU A 516 31.00 -2.01 -26.75
CA LEU A 516 30.34 -2.81 -25.73
C LEU A 516 31.18 -4.06 -25.54
N ASN A 517 32.04 -4.05 -24.53
CA ASN A 517 32.71 -5.24 -24.06
C ASN A 517 31.59 -6.20 -23.66
N HIS A 518 31.37 -7.21 -24.50
CA HIS A 518 30.56 -8.40 -24.23
C HIS A 518 31.21 -9.28 -23.16
N ASN A 519 31.64 -8.66 -22.06
CA ASN A 519 32.12 -9.29 -20.83
C ASN A 519 31.56 -8.56 -19.60
N THR A 520 30.46 -7.82 -19.73
CA THR A 520 29.55 -7.68 -18.60
C THR A 520 28.96 -9.05 -18.34
N ALA A 521 29.28 -9.61 -17.17
CA ALA A 521 28.61 -10.78 -16.64
C ALA A 521 27.10 -10.64 -16.87
N PRO A 522 26.39 -11.73 -17.24
CA PRO A 522 24.95 -11.66 -17.44
C PRO A 522 24.32 -11.00 -16.21
N LEU A 523 23.39 -10.07 -16.44
CA LEU A 523 22.52 -9.43 -15.46
C LEU A 523 21.59 -10.47 -14.82
N HIS A 524 22.20 -11.46 -14.17
CA HIS A 524 21.60 -12.49 -13.37
C HIS A 524 22.09 -12.26 -11.94
N SER A 525 21.13 -12.25 -11.02
CA SER A 525 21.29 -12.07 -9.57
C SER A 525 21.91 -10.74 -9.13
N MET A 526 21.06 -9.73 -8.90
CA MET A 526 21.27 -8.91 -7.71
C MET A 526 21.18 -9.84 -6.50
N PRO A 527 22.17 -9.85 -5.58
CA PRO A 527 22.10 -10.66 -4.38
C PRO A 527 20.95 -10.13 -3.50
N GLY A 528 19.92 -10.94 -3.26
CA GLY A 528 18.83 -10.61 -2.32
C GLY A 528 17.46 -11.13 -2.72
N LEU A 529 17.10 -11.07 -4.01
CA LEU A 529 15.74 -11.47 -4.42
C LEU A 529 15.55 -12.99 -4.42
N PRO A 530 14.40 -13.50 -3.93
CA PRO A 530 14.09 -14.93 -3.96
C PRO A 530 13.97 -15.46 -5.39
N PRO A 531 14.21 -16.77 -5.61
CA PRO A 531 14.11 -17.40 -6.92
C PRO A 531 12.75 -17.12 -7.60
N GLY A 532 12.78 -16.64 -8.84
CA GLY A 532 11.56 -16.38 -9.63
C GLY A 532 10.98 -14.96 -9.51
N VAL A 533 11.48 -14.12 -8.60
CA VAL A 533 11.10 -12.70 -8.51
C VAL A 533 12.08 -11.86 -9.31
N LYS A 534 11.56 -11.08 -10.27
CA LYS A 534 12.37 -10.22 -11.13
C LYS A 534 12.14 -8.74 -10.78
N PRO A 535 13.19 -7.91 -10.79
CA PRO A 535 13.01 -6.46 -10.71
C PRO A 535 12.27 -5.98 -11.95
N VAL A 536 11.36 -5.01 -11.78
CA VAL A 536 10.69 -4.36 -12.89
C VAL A 536 11.74 -3.55 -13.65
N SER A 537 12.15 -4.02 -14.83
CA SER A 537 13.02 -3.24 -15.71
C SER A 537 12.38 -1.88 -15.96
N ALA A 538 13.13 -0.80 -15.70
CA ALA A 538 12.69 0.60 -15.76
C ALA A 538 11.52 0.80 -16.73
N ARG A 539 10.37 1.21 -16.17
CA ARG A 539 9.12 1.48 -16.86
C ARG A 539 9.42 2.15 -18.20
N ARG A 540 9.16 1.47 -19.33
CA ARG A 540 9.10 2.16 -20.63
C ARG A 540 8.11 3.29 -20.42
N GLN A 541 8.60 4.53 -20.45
CA GLN A 541 7.72 5.68 -20.45
C GLN A 541 6.69 5.44 -21.56
N PRO A 542 5.38 5.67 -21.33
CA PRO A 542 4.42 5.64 -22.42
C PRO A 542 4.97 6.55 -23.53
N PRO A 543 4.90 6.15 -24.80
CA PRO A 543 5.43 6.96 -25.89
C PRO A 543 4.86 8.36 -25.75
N VAL A 544 5.75 9.35 -25.57
CA VAL A 544 5.39 10.76 -25.57
C VAL A 544 4.59 10.99 -26.84
N ALA A 545 3.33 11.38 -26.70
CA ALA A 545 2.49 11.70 -27.84
C ALA A 545 3.24 12.76 -28.67
N PRO A 546 3.34 12.59 -30.01
CA PRO A 546 3.98 13.61 -30.84
C PRO A 546 3.29 14.95 -30.61
N PRO A 547 4.03 16.06 -30.57
CA PRO A 547 3.43 17.39 -30.44
C PRO A 547 2.41 17.58 -31.55
N PRO A 548 1.27 18.27 -31.29
CA PRO A 548 0.28 18.54 -32.31
C PRO A 548 0.96 19.24 -33.49
N PRO A 549 0.63 18.87 -34.74
CA PRO A 549 1.19 19.52 -35.91
C PRO A 549 0.88 21.01 -35.84
N ASN A 550 1.93 21.84 -35.98
CA ASN A 550 1.82 23.28 -36.10
C ASN A 550 0.72 23.61 -37.13
N LEU A 551 -0.35 24.23 -36.66
CA LEU A 551 -1.32 24.88 -37.55
C LEU A 551 -0.55 25.94 -38.35
N PRO A 552 -0.64 25.95 -39.69
CA PRO A 552 -0.12 27.05 -40.47
C PRO A 552 -0.83 28.33 -40.03
N ALA A 553 -0.05 29.39 -39.85
CA ALA A 553 -0.58 30.72 -39.62
C ALA A 553 -1.40 31.15 -40.85
N GLU A 554 -2.70 31.37 -40.64
CA GLU A 554 -3.54 32.24 -41.44
C GLU A 554 -4.00 33.43 -40.59
#